data_AF-A0A8B8EED0-F1
#
_entry.id   AF-A0A8B8EED0-F1
#
_cell.length_a   1.000
_cell.length_b   1.000
_cell.length_c   1.000
_cell.angle_alpha   90.00
_cell.angle_beta   90.00
_cell.angle_gamma   90.00
#
_symmetry.space_group_name_H-M   'P 1'
#
loop_
_entity.id
_entity.type
_entity.pdbx_description
1 polymer ?
#
loop_
_entity_poly.entity_id
_entity_poly.type
_entity_poly.pdbx_seq_one_letter_code
_entity_poly.pdbx_strand_id
1 'polypeptide(L)'
;MLKYRRATVVDVLPAMDEVRRKMLMKFPSLIPKNGDCTEYDGYIQILDEEYRINITLPKDGTLRDTKLTCEWRLEQVLKKYDKIVKQRLIQCENLPAFLDELKSIAEKQLSFQEQNHPSYSKTNCAQLISELEKIGWEHVISVDADFQSFHIMCVDVKERKHVMRIKLHLQHPKQAPTVTVDLPTKFDVVWTSTSSLLDVYNQFIHNVDLYQDLWNNLNELDSKTWILEPDNPTYAATNRRIAISASASVQITVDPKHPSSLPEIKFLGSNQATGPLRENMTSNLHLWNENESLLSNLSTVLGVTFPSPSDTKKEDFSADCGICYSYRLGTEIPEEVCNDSRCGQPFHQTCLIEWLRGLPSYRQSFHTIFGECPYCGTPITVKMSVNSM
;
A
#
# COMPACT_ATOMS: atom_id res chain seq x y z
N MET A 1 41.33 66.91 -53.29
CA MET A 1 41.93 67.25 -51.98
C MET A 1 40.92 68.02 -51.16
N LEU A 2 40.35 67.44 -50.11
CA LEU A 2 39.65 68.17 -49.05
C LEU A 2 39.69 67.32 -47.77
N LYS A 3 40.29 67.90 -46.73
CA LYS A 3 40.42 67.41 -45.36
C LYS A 3 39.04 67.22 -44.73
N TYR A 4 38.88 66.33 -43.74
CA TYR A 4 38.33 66.71 -42.43
C TYR A 4 38.57 65.65 -41.32
N ARG A 5 39.35 66.09 -40.32
CA ARG A 5 39.37 65.82 -38.86
C ARG A 5 39.27 64.39 -38.31
N ARG A 6 40.38 64.03 -37.65
CA ARG A 6 40.47 63.31 -36.36
C ARG A 6 39.39 63.81 -35.39
N ALA A 7 38.58 62.88 -34.89
CA ALA A 7 37.94 62.99 -33.58
C ALA A 7 38.41 61.80 -32.75
N THR A 8 39.26 62.08 -31.77
CA THR A 8 39.58 61.18 -30.66
C THR A 8 38.32 60.98 -29.83
N VAL A 9 37.91 59.73 -29.65
CA VAL A 9 37.04 59.31 -28.55
C VAL A 9 37.76 58.18 -27.81
N VAL A 10 38.81 58.58 -27.10
CA VAL A 10 39.14 57.93 -25.83
C VAL A 10 38.22 58.61 -24.80
N ASP A 11 37.73 57.86 -23.82
CA ASP A 11 37.01 58.31 -22.61
C ASP A 11 35.51 57.95 -22.44
N VAL A 12 35.04 56.76 -22.89
CA VAL A 12 33.79 56.17 -22.32
C VAL A 12 33.84 54.64 -22.05
N LEU A 13 34.88 53.90 -22.49
CA LEU A 13 34.85 52.42 -22.55
C LEU A 13 35.83 51.59 -21.66
N PRO A 14 36.31 51.99 -20.47
CA PRO A 14 37.08 51.04 -19.62
C PRO A 14 36.20 50.13 -18.75
N ALA A 15 35.06 50.61 -18.25
CA ALA A 15 34.33 49.95 -17.15
C ALA A 15 33.46 48.75 -17.59
N MET A 16 32.85 48.81 -18.78
CA MET A 16 32.00 47.71 -19.30
C MET A 16 32.79 46.44 -19.64
N ASP A 17 34.06 46.59 -20.04
CA ASP A 17 34.90 45.46 -20.44
C ASP A 17 35.43 44.67 -19.22
N GLU A 18 35.55 45.31 -18.07
CA GLU A 18 36.00 44.69 -16.83
C GLU A 18 34.95 43.79 -16.17
N VAL A 19 33.67 44.23 -16.14
CA VAL A 19 32.55 43.42 -15.63
C VAL A 19 32.35 42.18 -16.51
N ARG A 20 32.38 42.35 -17.84
CA ARG A 20 32.26 41.25 -18.81
C ARG A 20 33.39 40.23 -18.64
N ARG A 21 34.63 40.70 -18.47
CA ARG A 21 35.81 39.85 -18.23
C ARG A 21 35.70 39.10 -16.91
N LYS A 22 35.27 39.77 -15.83
CA LYS A 22 35.09 39.15 -14.51
C LYS A 22 33.99 38.08 -14.52
N MET A 23 32.90 38.33 -15.24
CA MET A 23 31.83 37.35 -15.45
C MET A 23 32.34 36.13 -16.22
N LEU A 24 33.02 36.31 -17.35
CA LEU A 24 33.55 35.18 -18.15
C LEU A 24 34.63 34.38 -17.41
N MET A 25 35.43 35.02 -16.55
CA MET A 25 36.44 34.33 -15.74
C MET A 25 35.83 33.48 -14.61
N LYS A 26 34.77 33.96 -13.95
CA LYS A 26 34.14 33.25 -12.83
C LYS A 26 33.03 32.30 -13.25
N PHE A 27 32.27 32.66 -14.27
CA PHE A 27 31.10 31.95 -14.76
C PHE A 27 31.20 31.80 -16.29
N PRO A 28 32.15 30.99 -16.79
CA PRO A 28 32.44 30.89 -18.22
C PRO A 28 31.25 30.39 -19.04
N SER A 29 30.37 29.60 -18.43
CA SER A 29 29.17 29.04 -19.06
C SER A 29 27.97 29.97 -19.03
N LEU A 30 28.09 31.20 -18.51
CA LEU A 30 27.01 32.20 -18.42
C LEU A 30 27.35 33.41 -19.31
N ILE A 31 26.67 33.51 -20.45
CA ILE A 31 27.06 34.41 -21.55
C ILE A 31 26.08 35.58 -21.64
N PRO A 32 26.55 36.83 -21.85
CA PRO A 32 25.66 37.96 -22.10
C PRO A 32 24.94 37.83 -23.45
N LYS A 33 23.61 37.98 -23.45
CA LYS A 33 22.75 37.96 -24.64
C LYS A 33 22.75 39.28 -25.41
N ASN A 34 23.09 40.39 -24.76
CA ASN A 34 23.10 41.72 -25.34
C ASN A 34 24.42 42.47 -25.13
N GLY A 35 24.66 43.49 -25.95
CA GLY A 35 25.89 44.31 -25.89
C GLY A 35 26.03 45.10 -24.59
N ASP A 36 24.90 45.45 -23.97
CA ASP A 36 24.84 46.21 -22.72
C ASP A 36 25.09 45.35 -21.47
N CYS A 37 25.28 44.04 -21.63
CA CYS A 37 25.51 43.09 -20.54
C CYS A 37 24.42 43.13 -19.45
N THR A 38 23.17 43.35 -19.84
CA THR A 38 22.02 43.35 -18.92
C THR A 38 21.23 42.04 -18.97
N GLU A 39 21.45 41.20 -19.98
CA GLU A 39 20.80 39.89 -20.10
C GLU A 39 21.86 38.79 -20.16
N TYR A 40 21.72 37.74 -19.35
CA TYR A 40 22.63 36.60 -19.31
C TYR A 40 21.85 35.29 -19.43
N ASP A 41 22.43 34.32 -20.13
CA ASP A 41 21.88 32.98 -20.30
C ASP A 41 22.99 31.94 -20.31
N GLY A 42 22.74 30.80 -19.67
CA GLY A 42 23.67 29.71 -19.68
C GLY A 42 23.59 28.89 -18.41
N TYR A 43 24.73 28.41 -17.94
CA TYR A 43 24.82 27.46 -16.83
C TYR A 43 25.65 28.01 -15.68
N ILE A 44 25.24 27.67 -14.47
CA ILE A 44 26.02 27.84 -13.25
C ILE A 44 26.35 26.46 -12.68
N GLN A 45 27.62 26.25 -12.34
CA GLN A 45 28.06 25.03 -11.70
C GLN A 45 27.92 25.15 -10.18
N ILE A 46 27.12 24.26 -9.58
CA ILE A 46 26.83 24.19 -8.15
C ILE A 46 27.14 22.75 -7.73
N LEU A 47 28.12 22.56 -6.83
CA LEU A 47 28.75 21.24 -6.61
C LEU A 47 29.31 20.65 -7.94
N ASP A 48 29.02 19.39 -8.23
CA ASP A 48 29.46 18.67 -9.43
C ASP A 48 28.42 18.67 -10.57
N GLU A 49 27.37 19.48 -10.49
CA GLU A 49 26.29 19.53 -11.47
C GLU A 49 26.10 20.96 -12.03
N GLU A 50 25.72 21.04 -13.31
CA GLU A 50 25.40 22.28 -14.00
C GLU A 50 23.88 22.55 -13.98
N TYR A 51 23.50 23.79 -13.72
CA TYR A 51 22.11 24.23 -13.68
C TYR A 51 21.89 25.38 -14.65
N ARG A 52 20.84 25.28 -15.46
CA ARG A 52 20.49 26.36 -16.39
C ARG A 52 19.90 27.55 -15.65
N ILE A 53 20.43 28.74 -15.91
CA ILE A 53 19.94 30.01 -15.36
C ILE A 53 19.83 31.08 -16.45
N ASN A 54 18.87 31.99 -16.25
CA ASN A 54 18.68 33.17 -17.06
C ASN A 54 18.47 34.39 -16.16
N ILE A 55 19.20 35.46 -16.44
CA ILE A 55 19.23 36.67 -15.61
C ILE A 55 18.94 37.88 -16.48
N THR A 56 17.99 38.69 -16.06
CA THR A 56 17.67 39.99 -16.68
C THR A 56 17.83 41.09 -15.65
N LEU A 57 18.79 41.97 -15.88
CA LEU A 57 19.05 43.17 -15.10
C LEU A 57 18.18 44.34 -15.62
N PRO A 58 17.70 45.23 -14.74
CA PRO A 58 17.08 46.49 -15.13
C PRO A 58 18.08 47.41 -15.87
N LYS A 59 17.54 48.33 -16.68
CA LYS A 59 18.34 49.24 -17.54
C LYS A 59 19.24 50.21 -16.78
N ASP A 60 18.98 50.41 -15.49
CA ASP A 60 19.80 51.22 -14.59
C ASP A 60 21.01 50.47 -14.04
N GLY A 61 21.17 49.19 -14.41
CA GLY A 61 22.30 48.34 -14.01
C GLY A 61 22.26 47.91 -12.53
N THR A 62 21.15 48.19 -11.82
CA THR A 62 21.01 47.84 -10.41
C THR A 62 20.59 46.39 -10.24
N LEU A 63 20.90 45.78 -9.09
CA LEU A 63 20.50 44.40 -8.81
C LEU A 63 19.07 44.27 -8.23
N ARG A 64 18.46 45.37 -7.79
CA ARG A 64 17.24 45.36 -6.96
C ARG A 64 16.01 44.79 -7.66
N ASP A 65 15.90 45.00 -8.97
CA ASP A 65 14.80 44.52 -9.80
C ASP A 65 15.24 43.43 -10.80
N THR A 66 16.32 42.71 -10.48
CA THR A 66 16.83 41.61 -11.30
C THR A 66 15.82 40.48 -11.37
N LYS A 67 15.51 40.00 -12.57
CA LYS A 67 14.75 38.78 -12.78
C LYS A 67 15.71 37.61 -12.95
N LEU A 68 15.66 36.67 -12.02
CA LEU A 68 16.36 35.39 -12.09
C LEU A 68 15.34 34.29 -12.39
N THR A 69 15.53 33.58 -13.50
CA THR A 69 14.81 32.33 -13.80
C THR A 69 15.82 31.20 -13.92
N CYS A 70 15.41 29.99 -13.56
CA CYS A 70 16.28 28.81 -13.57
C CYS A 70 15.49 27.54 -13.86
N GLU A 71 16.19 26.45 -14.11
CA GLU A 71 15.56 25.14 -14.23
C GLU A 71 14.84 24.71 -12.95
N TRP A 72 13.82 23.85 -13.11
CA TRP A 72 12.90 23.47 -12.03
C TRP A 72 13.60 22.91 -10.79
N ARG A 73 14.70 22.17 -10.97
CA ARG A 73 15.43 21.55 -9.86
C ARG A 73 16.06 22.62 -8.96
N LEU A 74 16.72 23.62 -9.55
CA LEU A 74 17.29 24.74 -8.83
C LEU A 74 16.19 25.64 -8.26
N GLU A 75 15.09 25.83 -8.99
CA GLU A 75 13.95 26.62 -8.52
C GLU A 75 13.33 26.05 -7.24
N GLN A 76 13.16 24.73 -7.16
CA GLN A 76 12.64 24.07 -5.94
C GLN A 76 13.54 24.25 -4.73
N VAL A 77 14.87 24.24 -4.94
CA VAL A 77 15.86 24.50 -3.89
C VAL A 77 15.75 25.95 -3.42
N LEU A 78 15.74 26.90 -4.37
CA LEU A 78 15.75 28.33 -4.07
C LEU A 78 14.41 28.86 -3.54
N LYS A 79 13.27 28.23 -3.87
CA LYS A 79 11.92 28.67 -3.47
C LYS A 79 11.76 28.80 -1.95
N LYS A 80 12.41 27.92 -1.17
CA LYS A 80 12.41 27.98 0.30
C LYS A 80 13.20 29.17 0.85
N TYR A 81 14.13 29.70 0.06
CA TYR A 81 15.04 30.78 0.40
C TYR A 81 14.74 32.07 -0.37
N ASP A 82 13.58 32.18 -1.04
CA ASP A 82 13.21 33.34 -1.89
C ASP A 82 13.42 34.69 -1.19
N LYS A 83 13.06 34.79 0.11
CA LYS A 83 13.30 36.00 0.91
C LYS A 83 14.78 36.34 1.05
N ILE A 84 15.63 35.33 1.28
CA ILE A 84 17.08 35.50 1.43
C ILE A 84 17.71 35.83 0.09
N VAL A 85 17.31 35.16 -1.00
CA VAL A 85 17.78 35.44 -2.35
C VAL A 85 17.45 36.89 -2.75
N LYS A 86 16.21 37.34 -2.50
CA LYS A 86 15.80 38.74 -2.72
C LYS A 86 16.59 39.73 -1.86
N GLN A 87 16.87 39.36 -0.60
CA GLN A 87 17.70 40.19 0.27
C GLN A 87 19.15 40.30 -0.26
N ARG A 88 19.71 39.20 -0.78
CA ARG A 88 21.05 39.21 -1.40
C ARG A 88 21.12 40.04 -2.67
N LEU A 89 20.07 40.04 -3.49
CA LEU A 89 19.98 40.95 -4.65
C LEU A 89 20.07 42.43 -4.25
N ILE A 90 19.59 42.81 -3.06
CA ILE A 90 19.66 44.19 -2.58
C ILE A 90 21.03 44.51 -1.94
N GLN A 91 21.65 43.53 -1.28
CA GLN A 91 22.87 43.70 -0.48
C GLN A 91 24.16 43.55 -1.28
N CYS A 92 24.17 42.75 -2.33
CA CYS A 92 25.36 42.51 -3.14
C CYS A 92 25.72 43.75 -3.98
N GLU A 93 27.01 44.02 -4.13
CA GLU A 93 27.51 45.19 -4.86
C GLU A 93 27.49 44.99 -6.38
N ASN A 94 27.56 43.75 -6.84
CA ASN A 94 27.64 43.40 -8.27
C ASN A 94 27.14 41.98 -8.54
N LEU A 95 26.79 41.70 -9.80
CA LEU A 95 26.23 40.42 -10.24
C LEU A 95 27.14 39.22 -9.92
N PRO A 96 28.47 39.25 -10.16
CA PRO A 96 29.34 38.14 -9.76
C PRO A 96 29.27 37.78 -8.27
N ALA A 97 29.24 38.80 -7.39
CA ALA A 97 29.13 38.57 -5.94
C ALA A 97 27.77 37.96 -5.56
N PHE A 98 26.69 38.38 -6.22
CA PHE A 98 25.38 37.75 -6.04
C PHE A 98 25.38 36.28 -6.48
N LEU A 99 26.00 35.96 -7.62
CA LEU A 99 26.08 34.58 -8.11
C LEU A 99 26.89 33.66 -7.19
N ASP A 100 27.96 34.17 -6.57
CA ASP A 100 28.72 33.44 -5.55
C ASP A 100 27.85 33.14 -4.30
N GLU A 101 27.08 34.11 -3.82
CA GLU A 101 26.13 33.92 -2.70
C GLU A 101 24.99 32.96 -3.07
N LEU A 102 24.43 33.09 -4.28
CA LEU A 102 23.38 32.20 -4.79
C LEU A 102 23.89 30.76 -4.86
N LYS A 103 25.11 30.56 -5.37
CA LYS A 103 25.80 29.28 -5.39
C LYS A 103 25.95 28.72 -3.98
N SER A 104 26.45 29.51 -3.03
CA SER A 104 26.62 29.05 -1.65
C SER A 104 25.31 28.65 -0.96
N ILE A 105 24.23 29.41 -1.18
CA ILE A 105 22.88 29.08 -0.67
C ILE A 105 22.40 27.74 -1.23
N ALA A 106 22.56 27.54 -2.55
CA ALA A 106 22.16 26.32 -3.22
C ALA A 106 23.02 25.12 -2.79
N GLU A 107 24.35 25.28 -2.72
CA GLU A 107 25.28 24.23 -2.27
C GLU A 107 24.94 23.75 -0.86
N LYS A 108 24.75 24.67 0.09
CA LYS A 108 24.43 24.32 1.48
C LYS A 108 23.15 23.48 1.57
N GLN A 109 22.14 23.80 0.77
CA GLN A 109 20.88 23.07 0.78
C GLN A 109 20.98 21.73 0.05
N LEU A 110 21.67 21.68 -1.09
CA LEU A 110 21.89 20.45 -1.85
C LEU A 110 22.71 19.45 -1.03
N SER A 111 23.79 19.90 -0.36
CA SER A 111 24.58 19.04 0.53
C SER A 111 23.78 18.56 1.76
N PHE A 112 22.88 19.39 2.31
CA PHE A 112 21.98 18.96 3.38
C PHE A 112 20.93 17.95 2.89
N GLN A 113 20.46 18.09 1.64
CA GLN A 113 19.55 17.13 1.03
C GLN A 113 20.25 15.79 0.74
N GLU A 114 21.48 15.79 0.22
CA GLU A 114 22.26 14.56 -0.02
C GLU A 114 22.54 13.76 1.26
N GLN A 115 22.74 14.45 2.40
CA GLN A 115 22.95 13.80 3.69
C GLN A 115 21.68 13.20 4.30
N ASN A 116 20.49 13.77 4.01
CA ASN A 116 19.21 13.33 4.58
C ASN A 116 18.37 12.47 3.63
N HIS A 117 18.59 12.60 2.33
CA HIS A 117 18.03 11.78 1.27
C HIS A 117 19.20 11.43 0.34
N PRO A 118 19.84 10.26 0.50
CA PRO A 118 20.78 9.80 -0.50
C PRO A 118 20.01 9.74 -1.81
N SER A 119 20.31 10.68 -2.71
CA SER A 119 19.78 10.68 -4.07
C SER A 119 20.04 9.29 -4.62
N TYR A 120 18.98 8.61 -5.08
CA TYR A 120 19.17 7.45 -5.95
C TYR A 120 20.16 7.90 -7.03
N SER A 121 21.33 7.26 -7.08
CA SER A 121 22.25 7.55 -8.18
C SER A 121 21.51 7.19 -9.46
N LYS A 122 21.64 8.02 -10.50
CA LYS A 122 21.02 7.78 -11.82
C LYS A 122 21.24 6.33 -12.33
N THR A 123 22.31 5.67 -11.86
CA THR A 123 22.65 4.27 -12.11
C THR A 123 21.67 3.24 -11.51
N ASN A 124 21.03 3.52 -10.37
CA ASN A 124 20.11 2.58 -9.71
C ASN A 124 18.75 2.54 -10.42
N CYS A 125 18.27 3.67 -10.94
CA CYS A 125 17.00 3.71 -11.68
C CYS A 125 17.10 2.96 -13.01
N ALA A 126 18.21 3.08 -13.74
CA ALA A 126 18.40 2.35 -15.00
C ALA A 126 18.45 0.83 -14.78
N GLN A 127 19.09 0.37 -13.71
CA GLN A 127 19.09 -1.05 -13.34
C GLN A 127 17.67 -1.53 -12.99
N LEU A 128 16.94 -0.78 -12.17
CA LEU A 128 15.56 -1.12 -11.80
C LEU A 128 14.62 -1.18 -13.00
N ILE A 129 14.72 -0.22 -13.92
CA ILE A 129 13.97 -0.23 -15.18
C ILE A 129 14.31 -1.49 -15.98
N SER A 130 15.57 -1.86 -16.09
CA SER A 130 15.99 -3.10 -16.76
C SER A 130 15.47 -4.36 -16.06
N GLU A 131 15.38 -4.37 -14.73
CA GLU A 131 14.79 -5.49 -13.98
C GLU A 131 13.27 -5.61 -14.23
N LEU A 132 12.55 -4.48 -14.27
CA LEU A 132 11.12 -4.45 -14.60
C LEU A 132 10.87 -4.85 -16.07
N GLU A 133 11.72 -4.42 -16.99
CA GLU A 133 11.67 -4.85 -18.40
C GLU A 133 11.80 -6.37 -18.54
N LYS A 134 12.66 -7.00 -17.74
CA LYS A 134 12.82 -8.46 -17.73
C LYS A 134 11.60 -9.20 -17.16
N ILE A 135 10.89 -8.59 -16.22
CA ILE A 135 9.61 -9.11 -15.71
C ILE A 135 8.51 -8.96 -16.78
N GLY A 136 8.57 -7.89 -17.58
CA GLY A 136 7.57 -7.54 -18.58
C GLY A 136 6.63 -6.45 -18.05
N TRP A 137 6.51 -5.36 -18.79
CA TRP A 137 5.68 -4.19 -18.41
C TRP A 137 4.19 -4.51 -18.35
N GLU A 138 3.74 -5.55 -19.04
CA GLU A 138 2.37 -6.07 -18.99
C GLU A 138 1.98 -6.59 -17.60
N HIS A 139 2.96 -6.98 -16.78
CA HIS A 139 2.74 -7.42 -15.41
C HIS A 139 2.76 -6.25 -14.42
N VAL A 140 3.29 -5.08 -14.79
CA VAL A 140 3.43 -3.94 -13.87
C VAL A 140 2.13 -3.13 -13.84
N ILE A 141 1.42 -3.17 -12.70
CA ILE A 141 0.17 -2.42 -12.50
C ILE A 141 0.45 -0.95 -12.20
N SER A 142 1.40 -0.68 -11.31
CA SER A 142 1.72 0.68 -10.88
C SER A 142 3.12 0.79 -10.31
N VAL A 143 3.72 1.96 -10.50
CA VAL A 143 4.99 2.39 -9.91
C VAL A 143 4.76 3.73 -9.22
N ASP A 144 5.28 3.90 -8.00
CA ASP A 144 5.22 5.18 -7.31
C ASP A 144 6.19 6.22 -7.90
N ALA A 145 5.98 7.49 -7.55
CA ALA A 145 6.74 8.60 -8.13
C ALA A 145 8.23 8.60 -7.75
N ASP A 146 8.57 7.96 -6.64
CA ASP A 146 9.92 7.83 -6.09
C ASP A 146 10.61 6.50 -6.43
N PHE A 147 9.98 5.64 -7.25
CA PHE A 147 10.51 4.33 -7.67
C PHE A 147 10.95 3.45 -6.49
N GLN A 148 10.17 3.46 -5.41
CA GLN A 148 10.37 2.61 -4.25
C GLN A 148 9.31 1.53 -4.13
N SER A 149 8.11 1.76 -4.63
CA SER A 149 6.98 0.85 -4.46
C SER A 149 6.36 0.48 -5.80
N PHE A 150 6.14 -0.82 -5.98
CA PHE A 150 5.70 -1.41 -7.23
C PHE A 150 4.58 -2.41 -6.95
N HIS A 151 3.59 -2.44 -7.83
CA HIS A 151 2.57 -3.49 -7.84
C HIS A 151 2.73 -4.31 -9.11
N ILE A 152 2.98 -5.60 -8.96
CA ILE A 152 3.19 -6.54 -10.06
C ILE A 152 2.10 -7.61 -10.00
N MET A 153 1.49 -7.87 -11.15
CA MET A 153 0.41 -8.84 -11.33
C MET A 153 0.95 -10.13 -11.93
N CYS A 154 0.47 -11.25 -11.39
CA CYS A 154 0.53 -12.55 -12.03
C CYS A 154 -0.90 -13.00 -12.36
N VAL A 155 -1.11 -13.53 -13.55
CA VAL A 155 -2.38 -14.16 -13.93
C VAL A 155 -2.16 -15.67 -13.98
N ASP A 156 -2.94 -16.42 -13.20
CA ASP A 156 -2.78 -17.87 -13.16
C ASP A 156 -3.55 -18.59 -14.28
N VAL A 157 -3.44 -19.92 -14.32
CA VAL A 157 -4.07 -20.79 -15.34
C VAL A 157 -5.61 -20.75 -15.33
N LYS A 158 -6.23 -20.21 -14.28
CA LYS A 158 -7.69 -19.99 -14.17
C LYS A 158 -8.07 -18.53 -14.38
N GLU A 159 -7.17 -17.73 -14.96
CA GLU A 159 -7.33 -16.30 -15.21
C GLU A 159 -7.52 -15.45 -13.94
N ARG A 160 -7.12 -15.99 -12.77
CA ARG A 160 -7.18 -15.24 -11.50
C ARG A 160 -5.99 -14.30 -11.43
N LYS A 161 -6.25 -13.07 -10.95
CA LYS A 161 -5.25 -12.00 -10.87
C LYS A 161 -4.69 -11.91 -9.47
N HIS A 162 -3.42 -12.25 -9.32
CA HIS A 162 -2.67 -12.20 -8.08
C HIS A 162 -1.76 -10.97 -8.08
N VAL A 163 -1.78 -10.17 -7.01
CA VAL A 163 -0.99 -8.93 -6.94
C VAL A 163 0.08 -9.05 -5.86
N MET A 164 1.33 -8.83 -6.27
CA MET A 164 2.48 -8.70 -5.40
C MET A 164 2.85 -7.23 -5.25
N ARG A 165 2.95 -6.78 -3.99
CA ARG A 165 3.32 -5.41 -3.64
C ARG A 165 4.77 -5.43 -3.14
N ILE A 166 5.64 -4.73 -3.83
CA ILE A 166 7.07 -4.68 -3.53
C ILE A 166 7.41 -3.28 -3.05
N LYS A 167 8.15 -3.19 -1.94
CA LYS A 167 8.75 -1.95 -1.45
C LYS A 167 10.26 -2.11 -1.32
N LEU A 168 11.00 -1.33 -2.09
CA LEU A 168 12.45 -1.28 -2.08
C LEU A 168 12.96 -0.48 -0.89
N HIS A 169 14.14 -0.85 -0.42
CA HIS A 169 14.91 -0.06 0.54
C HIS A 169 15.99 0.75 -0.18
N LEU A 170 16.48 1.82 0.44
CA LEU A 170 17.54 2.68 -0.12
C LEU A 170 18.84 1.93 -0.41
N GLN A 171 19.05 0.76 0.22
CA GLN A 171 20.23 -0.09 0.04
C GLN A 171 20.02 -1.22 -0.97
N HIS A 172 18.92 -1.21 -1.73
CA HIS A 172 18.71 -2.16 -2.82
C HIS A 172 19.85 -2.06 -3.86
N PRO A 173 20.40 -3.17 -4.39
CA PRO A 173 20.00 -4.57 -4.20
C PRO A 173 20.68 -5.31 -3.02
N LYS A 174 21.53 -4.63 -2.23
CA LYS A 174 22.22 -5.25 -1.08
C LYS A 174 21.24 -5.69 0.01
N GLN A 175 20.15 -4.95 0.18
CA GLN A 175 19.05 -5.29 1.07
C GLN A 175 17.87 -5.84 0.28
N ALA A 176 17.30 -6.95 0.77
CA ALA A 176 16.11 -7.57 0.20
C ALA A 176 14.91 -6.60 0.24
N PRO A 177 14.06 -6.58 -0.80
CA PRO A 177 12.85 -5.77 -0.78
C PRO A 177 11.82 -6.33 0.21
N THR A 178 10.98 -5.45 0.75
CA THR A 178 9.79 -5.86 1.51
C THR A 178 8.71 -6.27 0.50
N VAL A 179 8.19 -7.49 0.63
CA VAL A 179 7.15 -8.01 -0.27
C VAL A 179 5.89 -8.34 0.52
N THR A 180 4.75 -7.91 0.00
CA THR A 180 3.42 -8.19 0.56
C THR A 180 2.54 -8.80 -0.52
N VAL A 181 2.00 -9.97 -0.24
CA VAL A 181 1.17 -10.79 -1.15
C VAL A 181 -0.01 -11.36 -0.37
N ASP A 182 -1.10 -11.60 -1.08
CA ASP A 182 -2.30 -12.23 -0.52
C ASP A 182 -2.21 -13.76 -0.69
N LEU A 183 -1.22 -14.40 -0.07
CA LEU A 183 -1.04 -15.87 -0.12
C LEU A 183 -1.52 -16.56 1.17
N PRO A 184 -1.99 -17.82 1.09
CA PRO A 184 -2.50 -18.57 2.25
C PRO A 184 -1.49 -18.77 3.39
N THR A 185 -0.20 -18.85 3.04
CA THR A 185 0.90 -18.94 4.00
C THR A 185 1.84 -17.76 3.84
N LYS A 186 2.67 -17.53 4.86
CA LYS A 186 3.72 -16.52 4.81
C LYS A 186 4.62 -16.74 3.59
N PHE A 187 4.88 -15.66 2.85
CA PHE A 187 5.77 -15.63 1.70
C PHE A 187 7.15 -15.12 2.12
N ASP A 188 8.07 -16.05 2.35
CA ASP A 188 9.45 -15.73 2.72
C ASP A 188 10.32 -15.68 1.46
N VAL A 189 10.71 -14.47 1.07
CA VAL A 189 11.54 -14.25 -0.12
C VAL A 189 12.97 -14.71 0.16
N VAL A 190 13.46 -15.62 -0.69
CA VAL A 190 14.88 -15.99 -0.70
C VAL A 190 15.63 -14.94 -1.52
N TRP A 191 16.50 -14.17 -0.85
CA TRP A 191 17.25 -13.06 -1.45
C TRP A 191 18.76 -13.21 -1.21
N THR A 192 19.55 -12.95 -2.25
CA THR A 192 21.01 -12.93 -2.23
C THR A 192 21.54 -11.64 -2.86
N SER A 193 22.84 -11.34 -2.72
CA SER A 193 23.44 -10.13 -3.31
C SER A 193 23.42 -10.11 -4.84
N THR A 194 23.14 -11.25 -5.48
CA THR A 194 23.01 -11.38 -6.95
C THR A 194 21.56 -11.50 -7.40
N SER A 195 20.60 -11.49 -6.47
CA SER A 195 19.18 -11.58 -6.77
C SER A 195 18.66 -10.28 -7.39
N SER A 196 17.61 -10.43 -8.19
CA SER A 196 16.89 -9.37 -8.89
C SER A 196 15.40 -9.44 -8.60
N LEU A 197 14.64 -8.40 -8.97
CA LEU A 197 13.18 -8.43 -8.87
C LEU A 197 12.55 -9.57 -9.69
N LEU A 198 13.18 -9.99 -10.80
CA LEU A 198 12.73 -11.13 -11.58
C LEU A 198 12.76 -12.43 -10.76
N ASP A 199 13.78 -12.63 -9.92
CA ASP A 199 13.88 -13.82 -9.07
C ASP A 199 12.76 -13.86 -8.03
N VAL A 200 12.38 -12.69 -7.49
CA VAL A 200 11.25 -12.56 -6.57
C VAL A 200 9.93 -12.85 -7.28
N TYR A 201 9.77 -12.34 -8.51
CA TYR A 201 8.59 -12.60 -9.34
C TYR A 201 8.45 -14.09 -9.67
N ASN A 202 9.55 -14.77 -10.01
CA ASN A 202 9.54 -16.21 -10.28
C ASN A 202 9.19 -17.03 -9.02
N GLN A 203 9.71 -16.64 -7.84
CA GLN A 203 9.31 -17.25 -6.56
C GLN A 203 7.81 -17.06 -6.27
N PHE A 204 7.28 -15.89 -6.60
CA PHE A 204 5.86 -15.59 -6.44
C PHE A 204 4.99 -16.44 -7.37
N ILE A 205 5.31 -16.52 -8.67
CA ILE A 205 4.59 -17.38 -9.63
C ILE A 205 4.60 -18.83 -9.14
N HIS A 206 5.75 -19.33 -8.70
CA HIS A 206 5.85 -20.70 -8.19
C HIS A 206 4.90 -20.95 -7.02
N ASN A 207 4.77 -20.00 -6.08
CA ASN A 207 3.82 -20.12 -4.98
C ASN A 207 2.36 -20.04 -5.44
N VAL A 208 2.06 -19.19 -6.43
CA VAL A 208 0.72 -19.13 -7.05
C VAL A 208 0.35 -20.47 -7.67
N ASP A 209 1.30 -21.15 -8.33
CA ASP A 209 1.07 -22.48 -8.89
C ASP A 209 0.81 -23.55 -7.81
N LEU A 210 1.44 -23.45 -6.65
CA LEU A 210 1.24 -24.40 -5.54
C LEU A 210 -0.17 -24.35 -4.94
N TYR A 211 -0.84 -23.19 -4.97
CA TYR A 211 -2.15 -23.00 -4.32
C TYR A 211 -3.34 -23.10 -5.28
N GLN A 212 -3.13 -23.58 -6.51
CA GLN A 212 -4.19 -23.66 -7.51
C GLN A 212 -5.38 -24.52 -7.04
N ASP A 213 -5.12 -25.69 -6.45
CA ASP A 213 -6.16 -26.60 -5.98
C ASP A 213 -6.98 -26.01 -4.83
N LEU A 214 -6.31 -25.32 -3.90
CA LEU A 214 -6.97 -24.60 -2.80
C LEU A 214 -7.97 -23.59 -3.34
N TRP A 215 -7.52 -22.69 -4.21
CA TRP A 215 -8.39 -21.65 -4.73
C TRP A 215 -9.47 -22.21 -5.66
N ASN A 216 -9.26 -23.36 -6.31
CA ASN A 216 -10.29 -24.04 -7.09
C ASN A 216 -11.42 -24.56 -6.17
N ASN A 217 -11.07 -25.23 -5.06
CA ASN A 217 -12.03 -25.71 -4.07
C ASN A 217 -12.81 -24.56 -3.42
N LEU A 218 -12.11 -23.49 -3.04
CA LEU A 218 -12.74 -22.32 -2.43
C LEU A 218 -13.64 -21.57 -3.42
N ASN A 219 -13.23 -21.40 -4.68
CA ASN A 219 -14.07 -20.75 -5.70
C ASN A 219 -15.35 -21.55 -6.01
N GLU A 220 -15.28 -22.88 -6.00
CA GLU A 220 -16.48 -23.71 -6.13
C GLU A 220 -17.45 -23.45 -4.97
N LEU A 221 -16.96 -23.44 -3.74
CA LEU A 221 -17.77 -23.12 -2.56
C LEU A 221 -18.37 -21.71 -2.65
N ASP A 222 -17.54 -20.72 -2.95
CA ASP A 222 -17.91 -19.31 -2.99
C ASP A 222 -18.98 -19.02 -4.06
N SER A 223 -18.97 -19.78 -5.16
CA SER A 223 -19.94 -19.61 -6.26
C SER A 223 -21.26 -20.37 -6.06
N LYS A 224 -21.26 -21.47 -5.30
CA LYS A 224 -22.43 -22.35 -5.14
C LYS A 224 -23.13 -22.22 -3.79
N THR A 225 -22.54 -21.51 -2.83
CA THR A 225 -23.05 -21.41 -1.46
C THR A 225 -23.06 -19.98 -0.96
N TRP A 226 -23.81 -19.72 0.11
CA TRP A 226 -23.76 -18.44 0.81
C TRP A 226 -22.60 -18.37 1.79
N ILE A 227 -21.54 -17.67 1.39
CA ILE A 227 -20.43 -17.30 2.28
C ILE A 227 -20.84 -16.08 3.12
N LEU A 228 -20.95 -16.32 4.42
CA LEU A 228 -21.22 -15.30 5.44
C LEU A 228 -19.93 -14.58 5.83
N GLU A 229 -18.81 -15.31 5.96
CA GLU A 229 -17.50 -14.72 6.25
C GLU A 229 -16.34 -15.46 5.58
N PRO A 230 -15.29 -14.74 5.17
CA PRO A 230 -15.25 -13.26 5.08
C PRO A 230 -16.20 -12.75 3.98
N ASP A 231 -16.73 -11.53 4.13
CA ASP A 231 -17.60 -10.92 3.11
C ASP A 231 -16.91 -10.79 1.74
N ASN A 232 -15.62 -10.44 1.76
CA ASN A 232 -14.77 -10.33 0.57
C ASN A 232 -13.49 -11.15 0.80
N PRO A 233 -13.49 -12.45 0.47
CA PRO A 233 -12.33 -13.29 0.67
C PRO A 233 -11.15 -12.83 -0.19
N THR A 234 -9.99 -12.67 0.43
CA THR A 234 -8.71 -12.54 -0.29
C THR A 234 -8.17 -13.93 -0.62
N TYR A 235 -7.17 -14.00 -1.50
CA TYR A 235 -6.47 -15.27 -1.79
C TYR A 235 -5.69 -15.84 -0.59
N ALA A 236 -5.47 -15.05 0.45
CA ALA A 236 -4.92 -15.50 1.73
C ALA A 236 -5.96 -16.17 2.65
N ALA A 237 -7.26 -15.91 2.44
CA ALA A 237 -8.31 -16.38 3.31
C ALA A 237 -8.63 -17.87 3.04
N THR A 238 -8.26 -18.73 3.98
CA THR A 238 -8.48 -20.19 3.92
C THR A 238 -9.72 -20.65 4.67
N ASN A 239 -10.35 -19.74 5.41
CA ASN A 239 -11.57 -19.99 6.16
C ASN A 239 -12.81 -19.52 5.41
N ARG A 240 -13.91 -20.23 5.60
CA ARG A 240 -15.24 -19.85 5.09
C ARG A 240 -16.30 -20.18 6.13
N ARG A 241 -17.13 -19.19 6.49
CA ARG A 241 -18.38 -19.42 7.22
C ARG A 241 -19.51 -19.53 6.19
N ILE A 242 -20.08 -20.71 6.07
CA ILE A 242 -21.07 -21.07 5.06
C ILE A 242 -22.44 -21.18 5.75
N ALA A 243 -23.46 -20.56 5.18
CA ALA A 243 -24.83 -20.68 5.67
C ALA A 243 -25.37 -22.11 5.46
N ILE A 244 -26.10 -22.63 6.45
CA ILE A 244 -26.85 -23.89 6.33
C ILE A 244 -28.35 -23.60 6.41
N SER A 245 -28.75 -22.78 7.38
CA SER A 245 -30.12 -22.31 7.57
C SER A 245 -30.12 -20.96 8.30
N ALA A 246 -31.30 -20.35 8.50
CA ALA A 246 -31.42 -19.09 9.24
C ALA A 246 -30.86 -19.16 10.68
N SER A 247 -30.78 -20.35 11.27
CA SER A 247 -30.35 -20.56 12.67
C SER A 247 -29.05 -21.38 12.80
N ALA A 248 -28.39 -21.73 11.69
CA ALA A 248 -27.17 -22.52 11.69
C ALA A 248 -26.24 -22.18 10.51
N SER A 249 -24.95 -22.19 10.79
CA SER A 249 -23.88 -22.04 9.82
C SER A 249 -22.71 -22.94 10.19
N VAL A 250 -21.86 -23.24 9.23
CA VAL A 250 -20.64 -24.01 9.43
C VAL A 250 -19.45 -23.16 9.04
N GLN A 251 -18.48 -23.05 9.93
CA GLN A 251 -17.20 -22.44 9.63
C GLN A 251 -16.19 -23.55 9.35
N ILE A 252 -15.55 -23.48 8.19
CA ILE A 252 -14.47 -24.37 7.80
C ILE A 252 -13.14 -23.59 7.75
N THR A 253 -12.04 -24.26 8.05
CA THR A 253 -10.68 -23.79 7.78
C THR A 253 -9.94 -24.86 6.98
N VAL A 254 -9.62 -24.57 5.72
CA VAL A 254 -8.97 -25.50 4.81
C VAL A 254 -7.45 -25.41 4.97
N ASP A 255 -6.77 -26.56 5.02
CA ASP A 255 -5.29 -26.59 4.96
C ASP A 255 -4.82 -26.22 3.54
N PRO A 256 -4.04 -25.14 3.37
CA PRO A 256 -3.52 -24.75 2.06
C PRO A 256 -2.69 -25.81 1.36
N LYS A 257 -2.03 -26.70 2.11
CA LYS A 257 -1.15 -27.74 1.57
C LYS A 257 -1.91 -29.01 1.20
N HIS A 258 -3.07 -29.23 1.81
CA HIS A 258 -3.91 -30.41 1.60
C HIS A 258 -5.39 -30.02 1.42
N PRO A 259 -5.75 -29.31 0.33
CA PRO A 259 -7.08 -28.69 0.22
C PRO A 259 -8.26 -29.65 0.07
N SER A 260 -7.99 -30.91 -0.28
CA SER A 260 -9.00 -31.98 -0.37
C SER A 260 -9.13 -32.81 0.91
N SER A 261 -8.24 -32.60 1.89
CA SER A 261 -8.33 -33.26 3.19
C SER A 261 -9.49 -32.68 4.02
N LEU A 262 -9.91 -33.41 5.06
CA LEU A 262 -10.95 -32.95 5.99
C LEU A 262 -10.52 -31.63 6.65
N PRO A 263 -11.23 -30.51 6.43
CA PRO A 263 -10.90 -29.23 7.05
C PRO A 263 -11.25 -29.23 8.55
N GLU A 264 -10.76 -28.22 9.28
CA GLU A 264 -11.30 -27.92 10.60
C GLU A 264 -12.74 -27.42 10.45
N ILE A 265 -13.69 -27.98 11.21
CA ILE A 265 -15.11 -27.67 11.09
C ILE A 265 -15.66 -27.22 12.46
N LYS A 266 -16.23 -26.00 12.50
CA LYS A 266 -16.91 -25.42 13.66
C LYS A 266 -18.36 -25.10 13.32
N PHE A 267 -19.30 -25.70 14.04
CA PHE A 267 -20.73 -25.41 13.89
C PHE A 267 -21.12 -24.21 14.75
N LEU A 268 -21.86 -23.27 14.14
CA LEU A 268 -22.31 -22.02 14.76
C LEU A 268 -23.83 -21.93 14.65
N GLY A 269 -24.51 -21.72 15.78
CA GLY A 269 -25.97 -21.70 15.88
C GLY A 269 -26.46 -22.31 17.19
N SER A 270 -27.77 -22.40 17.36
CA SER A 270 -28.36 -23.03 18.55
C SER A 270 -28.01 -24.52 18.61
N ASN A 271 -27.98 -25.09 19.82
CA ASN A 271 -27.69 -26.52 20.00
C ASN A 271 -28.66 -27.43 19.25
N GLN A 272 -29.93 -27.02 19.13
CA GLN A 272 -30.94 -27.79 18.39
C GLN A 272 -30.68 -27.80 16.88
N ALA A 273 -30.26 -26.66 16.32
CA ALA A 273 -29.97 -26.57 14.89
C ALA A 273 -28.62 -27.24 14.53
N THR A 274 -27.64 -27.18 15.43
CA THR A 274 -26.29 -27.71 15.18
C THR A 274 -26.08 -29.16 15.65
N GLY A 275 -26.91 -29.67 16.56
CA GLY A 275 -26.85 -31.04 17.07
C GLY A 275 -26.92 -32.11 15.98
N PRO A 276 -27.97 -32.10 15.13
CA PRO A 276 -28.10 -33.06 14.03
C PRO A 276 -26.93 -33.02 13.04
N LEU A 277 -26.35 -31.83 12.79
CA LEU A 277 -25.19 -31.67 11.90
C LEU A 277 -23.95 -32.38 12.46
N ARG A 278 -23.71 -32.29 13.77
CA ARG A 278 -22.59 -32.99 14.45
C ARG A 278 -22.77 -34.51 14.43
N GLU A 279 -24.00 -34.97 14.64
CA GLU A 279 -24.35 -36.40 14.60
C GLU A 279 -24.15 -36.95 13.17
N ASN A 280 -24.67 -36.27 12.16
CA ASN A 280 -24.47 -36.62 10.76
C ASN A 280 -22.98 -36.67 10.40
N MET A 281 -22.23 -35.62 10.77
CA MET A 281 -20.79 -35.57 10.51
C MET A 281 -20.06 -36.77 11.13
N THR A 282 -20.38 -37.11 12.38
CA THR A 282 -19.72 -38.23 13.08
C THR A 282 -20.04 -39.57 12.42
N SER A 283 -21.30 -39.80 12.03
CA SER A 283 -21.73 -41.02 11.35
C SER A 283 -21.15 -41.15 9.94
N ASN A 284 -21.09 -40.05 9.20
CA ASN A 284 -20.76 -40.02 7.78
C ASN A 284 -19.28 -39.69 7.50
N LEU A 285 -18.45 -39.45 8.54
CA LEU A 285 -17.06 -39.01 8.36
C LEU A 285 -16.24 -39.96 7.46
N HIS A 286 -16.54 -41.26 7.56
CA HIS A 286 -15.89 -42.32 6.76
C HIS A 286 -16.19 -42.22 5.25
N LEU A 287 -17.18 -41.43 4.84
CA LEU A 287 -17.53 -41.18 3.44
C LEU A 287 -16.69 -40.05 2.82
N TRP A 288 -15.86 -39.35 3.59
CA TRP A 288 -14.97 -38.32 3.06
C TRP A 288 -14.00 -38.92 2.03
N ASN A 289 -14.01 -38.37 0.82
CA ASN A 289 -13.19 -38.85 -0.29
C ASN A 289 -12.36 -37.68 -0.85
N GLU A 290 -11.03 -37.76 -0.74
CA GLU A 290 -10.13 -36.69 -1.23
C GLU A 290 -10.14 -36.52 -2.75
N ASN A 291 -10.73 -37.46 -3.50
CA ASN A 291 -10.92 -37.34 -4.95
C ASN A 291 -12.20 -36.57 -5.32
N GLU A 292 -13.09 -36.35 -4.36
CA GLU A 292 -14.32 -35.57 -4.54
C GLU A 292 -14.09 -34.11 -4.17
N SER A 293 -14.92 -33.22 -4.69
CA SER A 293 -14.79 -31.80 -4.38
C SER A 293 -15.14 -31.49 -2.92
N LEU A 294 -14.56 -30.40 -2.41
CA LEU A 294 -14.77 -29.98 -1.03
C LEU A 294 -16.26 -29.77 -0.71
N LEU A 295 -17.02 -29.16 -1.61
CA LEU A 295 -18.46 -28.95 -1.46
C LEU A 295 -19.25 -30.27 -1.44
N SER A 296 -18.90 -31.21 -2.32
CA SER A 296 -19.55 -32.53 -2.40
C SER A 296 -19.36 -33.32 -1.10
N ASN A 297 -18.12 -33.35 -0.62
CA ASN A 297 -17.78 -33.98 0.66
C ASN A 297 -18.51 -33.34 1.84
N LEU A 298 -18.52 -32.01 1.94
CA LEU A 298 -19.23 -31.30 3.01
C LEU A 298 -20.74 -31.59 2.97
N SER A 299 -21.36 -31.60 1.79
CA SER A 299 -22.79 -31.88 1.64
C SER A 299 -23.12 -33.32 2.08
N THR A 300 -22.28 -34.28 1.69
CA THR A 300 -22.43 -35.71 2.02
C THR A 300 -22.25 -35.97 3.51
N VAL A 301 -21.16 -35.46 4.10
CA VAL A 301 -20.83 -35.70 5.50
C VAL A 301 -21.83 -35.01 6.43
N LEU A 302 -22.24 -33.78 6.12
CA LEU A 302 -23.22 -33.06 6.93
C LEU A 302 -24.66 -33.52 6.67
N GLY A 303 -24.92 -34.22 5.55
CA GLY A 303 -26.25 -34.64 5.15
C GLY A 303 -27.16 -33.45 4.82
N VAL A 304 -26.61 -32.39 4.22
CA VAL A 304 -27.32 -31.15 3.91
C VAL A 304 -27.15 -30.77 2.44
N THR A 305 -28.16 -30.06 1.93
CA THR A 305 -28.04 -29.30 0.68
C THR A 305 -27.81 -27.84 1.06
N PHE A 306 -26.66 -27.29 0.68
CA PHE A 306 -26.35 -25.89 0.97
C PHE A 306 -27.29 -24.93 0.23
N PRO A 307 -27.74 -23.84 0.86
CA PRO A 307 -28.52 -22.81 0.19
C PRO A 307 -27.65 -22.12 -0.89
N SER A 308 -28.23 -22.01 -2.08
CA SER A 308 -27.56 -21.45 -3.25
C SER A 308 -27.93 -19.97 -3.46
N PRO A 309 -26.98 -19.12 -3.88
CA PRO A 309 -27.25 -17.75 -4.30
C PRO A 309 -28.26 -17.60 -5.46
N SER A 310 -28.50 -18.67 -6.22
CA SER A 310 -29.49 -18.67 -7.31
C SER A 310 -30.94 -18.68 -6.83
N ASP A 311 -31.20 -19.24 -5.64
CA ASP A 311 -32.55 -19.60 -5.19
C ASP A 311 -32.98 -18.90 -3.89
N THR A 312 -32.04 -18.31 -3.16
CA THR A 312 -32.25 -17.70 -1.83
C THR A 312 -31.54 -16.36 -1.72
N LYS A 313 -31.76 -15.61 -0.63
CA LYS A 313 -31.11 -14.31 -0.41
C LYS A 313 -30.15 -14.36 0.77
N LYS A 314 -29.06 -13.59 0.74
CA LYS A 314 -28.06 -13.56 1.84
C LYS A 314 -28.67 -13.07 3.15
N GLU A 315 -29.66 -12.18 3.07
CA GLU A 315 -30.38 -11.62 4.22
C GLU A 315 -31.17 -12.69 5.00
N ASP A 316 -31.51 -13.82 4.36
CA ASP A 316 -32.20 -14.93 5.03
C ASP A 316 -31.32 -15.66 6.05
N PHE A 317 -30.00 -15.43 6.01
CA PHE A 317 -28.99 -16.12 6.80
C PHE A 317 -28.14 -15.20 7.69
N SER A 318 -28.35 -13.89 7.61
CA SER A 318 -27.63 -12.88 8.39
C SER A 318 -28.60 -12.18 9.34
N ALA A 319 -28.48 -12.48 10.62
CA ALA A 319 -29.32 -11.90 11.67
C ALA A 319 -28.52 -10.91 12.52
N ASP A 320 -29.10 -9.75 12.77
CA ASP A 320 -28.50 -8.71 13.59
C ASP A 320 -28.39 -9.13 15.06
N CYS A 321 -27.37 -8.61 15.74
CA CYS A 321 -27.23 -8.75 17.17
C CYS A 321 -28.46 -8.19 17.90
N GLY A 322 -29.02 -8.94 18.83
CA GLY A 322 -30.19 -8.50 19.60
C GLY A 322 -29.95 -7.32 20.55
N ILE A 323 -28.70 -6.91 20.76
CA ILE A 323 -28.36 -5.80 21.68
C ILE A 323 -28.06 -4.51 20.91
N CYS A 324 -27.16 -4.57 19.94
CA CYS A 324 -26.73 -3.39 19.17
C CYS A 324 -27.48 -3.21 17.85
N TYR A 325 -28.33 -4.17 17.46
CA TYR A 325 -29.12 -4.15 16.22
C TYR A 325 -28.27 -3.93 14.96
N SER A 326 -27.08 -4.53 14.96
CA SER A 326 -26.17 -4.51 13.83
C SER A 326 -25.61 -5.92 13.60
N TYR A 327 -25.41 -6.27 12.33
CA TYR A 327 -24.68 -7.48 11.96
C TYR A 327 -23.18 -7.34 12.23
N ARG A 328 -22.58 -6.15 12.08
CA ARG A 328 -21.12 -6.00 12.21
C ARG A 328 -20.75 -4.94 13.24
N LEU A 329 -20.03 -5.37 14.29
CA LEU A 329 -19.43 -4.50 15.29
C LEU A 329 -17.90 -4.57 15.17
N GLY A 330 -17.32 -3.69 14.36
CA GLY A 330 -15.90 -3.77 14.00
C GLY A 330 -15.62 -5.03 13.19
N THR A 331 -14.85 -5.97 13.74
CA THR A 331 -14.59 -7.28 13.14
C THR A 331 -15.50 -8.39 13.68
N GLU A 332 -16.32 -8.12 14.70
CA GLU A 332 -17.21 -9.10 15.30
C GLU A 332 -18.54 -9.21 14.56
N ILE A 333 -19.08 -10.43 14.58
CA ILE A 333 -20.41 -10.79 14.09
C ILE A 333 -21.17 -11.58 15.17
N PRO A 334 -22.51 -11.71 15.07
CA PRO A 334 -23.29 -12.41 16.08
C PRO A 334 -23.05 -13.93 15.97
N GLU A 335 -22.27 -14.47 16.90
CA GLU A 335 -21.98 -15.90 16.99
C GLU A 335 -22.64 -16.55 18.21
N GLU A 336 -22.94 -15.77 19.26
CA GLU A 336 -23.54 -16.28 20.48
C GLU A 336 -25.06 -16.32 20.33
N VAL A 337 -25.63 -17.53 20.26
CA VAL A 337 -27.07 -17.71 19.98
C VAL A 337 -27.79 -18.25 21.21
N CYS A 338 -28.96 -17.69 21.52
CA CYS A 338 -29.82 -18.24 22.56
C CYS A 338 -30.24 -19.69 22.22
N ASN A 339 -30.09 -20.61 23.18
CA ASN A 339 -30.44 -22.02 22.99
C ASN A 339 -31.94 -22.33 23.12
N ASP A 340 -32.77 -21.38 23.57
CA ASP A 340 -34.23 -21.57 23.58
C ASP A 340 -34.76 -21.53 22.14
N SER A 341 -35.47 -22.58 21.75
CA SER A 341 -35.97 -22.78 20.38
C SER A 341 -36.98 -21.73 19.93
N ARG A 342 -37.65 -21.06 20.87
CA ARG A 342 -38.61 -19.99 20.59
C ARG A 342 -37.93 -18.62 20.50
N CYS A 343 -36.66 -18.52 20.91
CA CYS A 343 -35.89 -17.29 20.92
C CYS A 343 -34.88 -17.26 19.78
N GLY A 344 -33.85 -18.10 19.82
CA GLY A 344 -32.81 -18.16 18.78
C GLY A 344 -32.08 -16.86 18.48
N GLN A 345 -32.24 -15.80 19.31
CA GLN A 345 -31.64 -14.49 19.04
C GLN A 345 -30.11 -14.59 19.10
N PRO A 346 -29.39 -14.11 18.07
CA PRO A 346 -27.94 -14.05 18.10
C PRO A 346 -27.43 -12.75 18.71
N PHE A 347 -26.23 -12.79 19.25
CA PHE A 347 -25.54 -11.67 19.89
C PHE A 347 -24.07 -11.65 19.51
N HIS A 348 -23.49 -10.46 19.38
CA HIS A 348 -22.03 -10.31 19.44
C HIS A 348 -21.53 -10.76 20.81
N GLN A 349 -20.36 -11.39 20.82
CA GLN A 349 -19.73 -11.86 22.05
C GLN A 349 -19.51 -10.69 23.03
N THR A 350 -18.95 -9.58 22.54
CA THR A 350 -18.72 -8.36 23.34
C THR A 350 -20.02 -7.77 23.89
N CYS A 351 -21.04 -7.56 23.05
CA CYS A 351 -22.33 -7.04 23.50
C CYS A 351 -22.95 -7.90 24.59
N LEU A 352 -22.94 -9.23 24.43
CA LEU A 352 -23.51 -10.14 25.41
C LEU A 352 -22.72 -10.13 26.72
N ILE A 353 -21.38 -10.10 26.67
CA ILE A 353 -20.52 -10.00 27.86
C ILE A 353 -20.81 -8.71 28.64
N GLU A 354 -20.85 -7.57 27.95
CA GLU A 354 -21.13 -6.27 28.57
C GLU A 354 -22.51 -6.24 29.22
N TRP A 355 -23.53 -6.76 28.51
CA TRP A 355 -24.89 -6.86 29.04
C TRP A 355 -24.95 -7.73 30.30
N LEU A 356 -24.41 -8.95 30.24
CA LEU A 356 -24.48 -9.89 31.36
C LEU A 356 -23.76 -9.36 32.61
N ARG A 357 -22.64 -8.64 32.45
CA ARG A 357 -21.92 -8.00 33.58
C ARG A 357 -22.73 -6.90 34.28
N GLY A 358 -23.70 -6.30 33.59
CA GLY A 358 -24.61 -5.32 34.17
C GLY A 358 -25.75 -5.92 35.00
N LEU A 359 -25.96 -7.24 34.94
CA LEU A 359 -27.08 -7.91 35.62
C LEU A 359 -26.72 -8.34 37.05
N PRO A 360 -27.65 -8.22 38.02
CA PRO A 360 -27.46 -8.77 39.37
C PRO A 360 -27.30 -10.30 39.39
N SER A 361 -27.83 -10.99 38.38
CA SER A 361 -27.76 -12.45 38.22
C SER A 361 -26.45 -12.94 37.60
N TYR A 362 -25.52 -12.04 37.29
CA TYR A 362 -24.20 -12.33 36.74
C TYR A 362 -23.46 -13.38 37.58
N ARG A 363 -23.00 -14.44 36.91
CA ARG A 363 -22.06 -15.41 37.47
C ARG A 363 -20.92 -15.63 36.51
N GLN A 364 -19.70 -15.67 37.01
CA GLN A 364 -18.54 -16.05 36.22
C GLN A 364 -17.83 -17.24 36.88
N SER A 365 -17.44 -18.21 36.06
CA SER A 365 -16.53 -19.29 36.44
C SER A 365 -15.43 -19.37 35.39
N PHE A 366 -14.17 -19.21 35.79
CA PHE A 366 -13.02 -19.10 34.90
C PHE A 366 -13.25 -18.07 33.77
N HIS A 367 -13.19 -18.50 32.52
CA HIS A 367 -13.39 -17.69 31.31
C HIS A 367 -14.81 -17.87 30.75
N THR A 368 -15.79 -18.15 31.59
CA THR A 368 -17.17 -18.40 31.16
C THR A 368 -18.14 -17.62 32.03
N ILE A 369 -18.97 -16.81 31.38
CA ILE A 369 -20.01 -16.00 32.01
C ILE A 369 -21.35 -16.70 31.80
N PHE A 370 -22.13 -16.78 32.87
CA PHE A 370 -23.47 -17.33 32.91
C PHE A 370 -24.44 -16.21 33.29
N GLY A 371 -25.59 -16.19 32.64
CA GLY A 371 -26.68 -15.29 32.99
C GLY A 371 -27.94 -15.64 32.21
N GLU A 372 -28.79 -14.65 31.99
CA GLU A 372 -30.09 -14.81 31.35
C GLU A 372 -30.11 -14.09 30.01
N CYS A 373 -30.74 -14.72 29.01
CA CYS A 373 -30.89 -14.15 27.68
C CYS A 373 -31.69 -12.82 27.75
N PRO A 374 -31.22 -11.72 27.12
CA PRO A 374 -31.91 -10.43 27.15
C PRO A 374 -33.35 -10.45 26.61
N TYR A 375 -33.69 -11.43 25.78
CA TYR A 375 -34.98 -11.52 25.10
C TYR A 375 -35.98 -12.45 25.79
N CYS A 376 -35.54 -13.61 26.27
CA CYS A 376 -36.44 -14.65 26.78
C CYS A 376 -36.21 -15.03 28.25
N GLY A 377 -35.16 -14.53 28.89
CA GLY A 377 -34.81 -14.86 30.27
C GLY A 377 -34.24 -16.28 30.49
N THR A 378 -34.23 -17.14 29.45
CA THR A 378 -33.66 -18.48 29.54
C THR A 378 -32.14 -18.40 29.78
N PRO A 379 -31.54 -19.33 30.56
CA PRO A 379 -30.09 -19.33 30.80
C PRO A 379 -29.27 -19.30 29.51
N ILE A 380 -28.28 -18.41 29.46
CA ILE A 380 -27.31 -18.27 28.36
C ILE A 380 -25.90 -18.23 28.93
N THR A 381 -24.95 -18.76 28.16
CA THR A 381 -23.55 -18.85 28.56
C THR A 381 -22.68 -18.28 27.44
N VAL A 382 -21.69 -17.49 27.79
CA VAL A 382 -20.71 -16.95 26.84
C VAL A 382 -19.29 -17.18 27.36
N LYS A 383 -18.40 -17.68 26.51
CA LYS A 383 -16.98 -17.80 26.84
C LYS A 383 -16.29 -16.48 26.58
N MET A 384 -15.35 -16.09 27.43
CA MET A 384 -14.51 -14.92 27.19
C MET A 384 -13.31 -15.30 26.33
N SER A 385 -13.08 -14.56 25.25
CA SER A 385 -11.87 -14.66 24.44
C SER A 385 -10.70 -13.95 25.14
N VAL A 386 -9.50 -14.52 25.08
CA VAL A 386 -8.29 -14.01 25.77
C VAL A 386 -7.82 -12.65 25.21
N ASN A 387 -8.31 -12.23 24.05
CA ASN A 387 -7.92 -10.97 23.40
C ASN A 387 -8.69 -9.72 23.89
N SER A 388 -9.49 -9.85 24.95
CA SER A 388 -10.30 -8.76 25.51
C SER A 388 -10.00 -8.56 27.01
N MET A 389 -8.74 -8.25 27.31
CA MET A 389 -8.31 -7.60 28.55
C MET A 389 -7.67 -6.25 28.23
#